data_AF-A0AAU4UX93-F1
#
_entry.id   AF-A0AAU4UX93-F1
#
_cell.length_a   1.000
_cell.length_b   1.000
_cell.length_c   1.000
_cell.angle_alpha   90.00
_cell.angle_beta   90.00
_cell.angle_gamma   90.00
#
_symmetry.space_group_name_H-M   'P 1'
#
loop_
_entity.id
_entity.type
_entity.pdbx_description
1 polymer ?
#
loop_
_entity_poly.entity_id
_entity_poly.type
_entity_poly.pdbx_seq_one_letter_code
_entity_poly.pdbx_strand_id
1 'polypeptide(L)'
;MSRTIKRSTKLATVAGMVTAISAGLFVTAPASQAAPVAAFRLSNFSATIANICVHTDIATQCSGNMAAGKSEVWKVAYKGPRKWYCTSTAKGLTGTASTPYFSRDDVKECAEVGNIFGASIQLK
;
A
#
# COMPACT_ATOMS: atom_id res chain seq x y z
N MET A 1 -51.04 27.00 -17.42
CA MET A 1 -50.07 26.63 -18.48
C MET A 1 -49.08 25.62 -17.92
N SER A 2 -48.86 24.51 -18.66
CA SER A 2 -47.74 23.53 -18.63
C SER A 2 -47.38 22.78 -17.33
N ARG A 3 -47.82 21.52 -17.14
CA ARG A 3 -47.28 20.18 -17.57
C ARG A 3 -46.32 19.56 -16.51
N THR A 4 -46.74 18.53 -15.75
CA THR A 4 -46.56 17.06 -15.98
C THR A 4 -45.07 16.67 -16.06
N ILE A 5 -44.52 15.74 -15.25
CA ILE A 5 -44.59 14.27 -15.43
C ILE A 5 -44.22 13.52 -14.13
N LYS A 6 -45.05 12.52 -13.76
CA LYS A 6 -44.75 11.38 -12.88
C LYS A 6 -43.74 10.42 -13.53
N ARG A 7 -42.80 9.85 -12.77
CA ARG A 7 -42.39 8.45 -12.97
C ARG A 7 -42.34 7.72 -11.64
N SER A 8 -43.34 6.86 -11.47
CA SER A 8 -43.38 5.78 -10.50
C SER A 8 -42.56 4.61 -11.02
N THR A 9 -41.76 3.99 -10.17
CA THR A 9 -41.47 2.56 -10.29
C THR A 9 -41.62 1.94 -8.90
N LYS A 10 -42.78 1.33 -8.68
CA LYS A 10 -42.99 0.32 -7.63
C LYS A 10 -42.39 -1.01 -8.10
N LEU A 11 -42.37 -1.96 -7.15
CA LEU A 11 -42.12 -3.41 -7.24
C LEU A 11 -40.64 -3.82 -7.15
N ALA A 12 -40.24 -4.80 -6.34
CA ALA A 12 -41.03 -5.86 -5.71
C ALA A 12 -40.45 -6.27 -4.34
N THR A 13 -41.28 -6.21 -3.32
CA THR A 13 -41.18 -7.13 -2.18
C THR A 13 -41.94 -8.40 -2.58
N VAL A 14 -41.23 -9.50 -2.73
CA VAL A 14 -41.75 -10.88 -2.76
C VAL A 14 -40.77 -11.63 -1.85
N ALA A 15 -41.05 -11.80 -0.55
CA ALA A 15 -42.02 -12.73 0.03
C ALA A 15 -41.84 -14.17 -0.46
N GLY A 16 -41.20 -15.00 0.39
CA GLY A 16 -41.54 -16.42 0.48
C GLY A 16 -40.46 -17.42 0.06
N MET A 17 -40.13 -18.28 1.04
CA MET A 17 -39.67 -19.67 0.91
C MET A 17 -38.25 -19.89 0.34
N VAL A 18 -37.36 -20.68 0.94
CA VAL A 18 -37.54 -21.93 1.70
C VAL A 18 -36.45 -22.01 2.79
N THR A 19 -36.86 -22.25 4.03
CA THR A 19 -36.02 -22.90 5.05
C THR A 19 -35.71 -24.32 4.58
N ALA A 20 -34.63 -24.49 3.84
CA ALA A 20 -34.05 -25.81 3.61
C ALA A 20 -33.09 -26.07 4.77
N ILE A 21 -33.62 -26.68 5.83
CA ILE A 21 -32.82 -27.44 6.78
C ILE A 21 -32.32 -28.64 6.00
N SER A 22 -31.09 -28.54 5.50
CA SER A 22 -30.27 -29.67 5.15
C SER A 22 -29.01 -29.55 5.98
N ALA A 23 -28.87 -30.46 6.95
CA ALA A 23 -27.65 -30.67 7.70
C ALA A 23 -26.51 -30.95 6.71
N GLY A 24 -25.72 -29.93 6.42
CA GLY A 24 -24.49 -29.99 5.66
C GLY A 24 -23.63 -28.90 6.23
N LEU A 25 -22.43 -29.25 6.69
CA LEU A 25 -21.49 -28.32 7.30
C LEU A 25 -21.46 -27.02 6.47
N PHE A 26 -21.91 -25.92 7.06
CA PHE A 26 -21.49 -24.61 6.62
C PHE A 26 -19.99 -24.56 6.93
N VAL A 27 -19.19 -25.07 6.01
CA VAL A 27 -17.80 -24.66 5.88
C VAL A 27 -17.92 -23.19 5.52
N THR A 28 -17.97 -22.34 6.54
CA THR A 28 -17.69 -20.93 6.39
C THR A 28 -16.28 -20.88 5.85
N ALA A 29 -16.15 -20.84 4.52
CA ALA A 29 -14.89 -20.50 3.87
C ALA A 29 -14.40 -19.24 4.60
N PRO A 30 -13.19 -19.24 5.19
CA PRO A 30 -12.72 -18.08 5.90
C PRO A 30 -12.81 -16.91 4.93
N ALA A 31 -13.54 -15.87 5.30
CA ALA A 31 -13.64 -14.67 4.50
C ALA A 31 -12.21 -14.26 4.16
N SER A 32 -11.84 -14.32 2.87
CA SER A 32 -10.54 -13.88 2.40
C SER A 32 -10.44 -12.38 2.71
N GLN A 33 -9.88 -12.04 3.87
CA GLN A 33 -9.70 -10.66 4.27
C GLN A 33 -8.65 -10.04 3.35
N ALA A 34 -9.07 -9.05 2.58
CA ALA A 34 -8.15 -8.23 1.80
C ALA A 34 -7.09 -7.66 2.74
N ALA A 35 -5.81 -7.77 2.35
CA ALA A 35 -4.72 -7.29 3.18
C ALA A 35 -4.87 -5.78 3.46
N PRO A 36 -4.61 -5.32 4.69
CA PRO A 36 -4.66 -3.90 5.01
C PRO A 36 -3.62 -3.13 4.18
N VAL A 37 -3.93 -1.85 3.92
CA VAL A 37 -3.11 -0.95 3.11
C VAL A 37 -2.79 0.31 3.91
N ALA A 38 -1.52 0.69 3.97
CA ALA A 38 -1.06 1.90 4.63
C ALA A 38 -0.43 2.88 3.62
N ALA A 39 -0.68 4.17 3.82
CA ALA A 39 0.04 5.22 3.11
C ALA A 39 1.47 5.33 3.67
N PHE A 40 2.52 5.19 2.87
CA PHE A 40 3.92 5.24 3.29
C PHE A 40 4.73 6.15 2.38
N ARG A 41 5.62 6.99 2.94
CA ARG A 41 6.35 8.00 2.17
C ARG A 41 7.70 7.46 1.71
N LEU A 42 8.03 7.68 0.44
CA LEU A 42 9.34 7.41 -0.14
C LEU A 42 9.91 8.74 -0.64
N SER A 43 11.11 9.10 -0.17
CA SER A 43 11.72 10.39 -0.43
C SER A 43 13.15 10.27 -0.92
N ASN A 44 13.50 10.96 -2.00
CA ASN A 44 14.87 11.12 -2.43
C ASN A 44 15.36 12.53 -2.12
N PHE A 45 16.14 12.68 -1.07
CA PHE A 45 16.86 13.91 -0.73
C PHE A 45 18.37 13.79 -1.01
N SER A 46 18.80 12.76 -1.73
CA SER A 46 20.18 12.66 -2.20
C SER A 46 20.42 13.53 -3.44
N ALA A 47 21.68 13.77 -3.78
CA ALA A 47 22.06 14.51 -4.98
C ALA A 47 21.91 13.70 -6.28
N THR A 48 21.55 12.42 -6.22
CA THR A 48 21.45 11.53 -7.38
C THR A 48 20.02 11.04 -7.58
N ILE A 49 19.73 10.45 -8.74
CA ILE A 49 18.45 9.75 -8.97
C ILE A 49 18.51 8.44 -8.18
N ALA A 50 17.47 8.11 -7.43
CA ALA A 50 17.42 6.87 -6.65
C ALA A 50 16.12 6.12 -6.88
N ASN A 51 16.18 4.79 -6.80
CA ASN A 51 14.99 3.94 -6.70
C ASN A 51 14.88 3.41 -5.28
N ILE A 52 13.87 3.88 -4.56
CA ILE A 52 13.63 3.58 -3.16
C ILE A 52 12.46 2.61 -3.11
N CYS A 53 12.63 1.50 -2.41
CA CYS A 53 11.59 0.50 -2.21
C CYS A 53 11.34 0.30 -0.72
N VAL A 54 10.07 0.17 -0.35
CA VAL A 54 9.64 -0.36 0.94
C VAL A 54 9.11 -1.77 0.74
N HIS A 55 9.61 -2.68 1.57
CA HIS A 55 9.27 -4.09 1.57
C HIS A 55 8.50 -4.41 2.83
N THR A 56 7.49 -5.26 2.70
CA THR A 56 6.64 -5.73 3.80
C THR A 56 6.58 -7.26 3.79
N ASP A 57 5.79 -7.83 4.70
CA ASP A 57 5.47 -9.26 4.75
C ASP A 57 4.96 -9.86 3.43
N ILE A 58 4.28 -9.06 2.61
CA ILE A 58 3.47 -9.57 1.49
C ILE A 58 3.59 -8.75 0.21
N ALA A 59 4.22 -7.57 0.27
CA ALA A 59 4.32 -6.68 -0.88
C ALA A 59 5.59 -5.83 -0.80
N THR A 60 6.09 -5.46 -1.98
CA THR A 60 7.15 -4.47 -2.16
C THR A 60 6.60 -3.34 -3.02
N GLN A 61 6.82 -2.10 -2.59
CA GLN A 61 6.44 -0.91 -3.33
C GLN A 61 7.68 -0.05 -3.58
N CYS A 62 7.95 0.24 -4.85
CA CYS A 62 9.10 1.05 -5.27
C CYS A 62 8.65 2.38 -5.87
N SER A 63 9.46 3.42 -5.64
CA SER A 63 9.27 4.75 -6.24
C SER A 63 9.58 4.77 -7.74
N GLY A 64 10.33 3.79 -8.25
CA GLY A 64 11.00 3.92 -9.54
C GLY A 64 12.13 4.97 -9.46
N ASN A 65 12.66 5.38 -10.61
CA ASN A 65 13.72 6.37 -10.69
C ASN A 65 13.21 7.75 -10.26
N MET A 66 13.42 8.09 -8.99
CA MET A 66 12.98 9.33 -8.39
C MET A 66 14.11 10.36 -8.43
N ALA A 67 13.83 11.55 -8.98
CA ALA A 67 14.79 12.64 -9.01
C ALA A 67 15.10 13.18 -7.59
N ALA A 68 16.24 13.86 -7.46
CA ALA A 68 16.63 14.53 -6.22
C ALA A 68 15.57 15.56 -5.76
N GLY A 69 15.37 15.67 -4.45
CA GLY A 69 14.41 16.58 -3.81
C GLY A 69 12.95 16.18 -3.93
N LYS A 70 12.64 14.93 -4.29
CA LYS A 70 11.26 14.44 -4.45
C LYS A 70 10.83 13.60 -3.25
N SER A 71 9.54 13.65 -2.94
CA SER A 71 8.92 12.89 -1.85
C SER A 71 7.48 12.59 -2.21
N GLU A 72 7.12 11.31 -2.20
CA GLU A 72 5.80 10.83 -2.62
C GLU A 72 5.25 9.80 -1.63
N VAL A 73 3.93 9.77 -1.49
CA VAL A 73 3.24 8.85 -0.60
C VAL A 73 2.57 7.74 -1.41
N TRP A 74 2.88 6.50 -1.06
CA TRP A 74 2.43 5.30 -1.75
C TRP A 74 1.52 4.47 -0.88
N LYS A 75 0.59 3.74 -1.50
CA LYS A 75 -0.27 2.77 -0.82
C LYS A 75 0.41 1.41 -0.80
N VAL A 76 0.74 0.92 0.39
CA VAL A 76 1.51 -0.33 0.58
C VAL A 76 0.65 -1.34 1.33
N ALA A 77 0.42 -2.49 0.72
CA ALA A 77 -0.26 -3.61 1.36
C ALA A 77 0.67 -4.30 2.35
N TYR A 78 0.14 -4.75 3.49
CA TYR A 78 0.92 -5.42 4.54
C TYR A 78 0.08 -6.42 5.31
N LYS A 79 0.72 -7.34 6.04
CA LYS A 79 0.04 -8.26 6.96
C LYS A 79 0.22 -7.87 8.42
N GLY A 80 1.42 -7.41 8.79
CA GLY A 80 1.72 -6.93 10.13
C GLY A 80 2.60 -5.68 10.12
N PRO A 81 2.74 -5.00 11.27
CA PRO A 81 3.50 -3.76 11.33
C PRO A 81 5.02 -3.98 11.38
N ARG A 82 5.52 -5.16 11.78
CA ARG A 82 6.90 -5.36 12.26
C ARG A 82 7.95 -5.87 11.26
N LYS A 83 7.56 -6.16 10.02
CA LYS A 83 8.46 -6.75 9.01
C LYS A 83 8.63 -5.83 7.81
N TRP A 84 8.80 -4.55 8.11
CA TRP A 84 9.04 -3.53 7.11
C TRP A 84 10.53 -3.27 7.03
N TYR A 85 11.08 -3.12 5.82
CA TYR A 85 12.43 -2.61 5.61
C TYR A 85 12.46 -1.85 4.29
N CYS A 86 13.46 -1.00 4.12
CA CYS A 86 13.62 -0.24 2.89
C CYS A 86 14.96 -0.49 2.25
N THR A 87 14.96 -0.41 0.92
CA THR A 87 16.17 -0.48 0.10
C THR A 87 16.24 0.73 -0.82
N SER A 88 17.43 1.21 -1.12
CA SER A 88 17.65 2.22 -2.16
C SER A 88 18.78 1.82 -3.08
N THR A 89 18.58 2.08 -4.38
CA THR A 89 19.61 1.98 -5.40
C THR A 89 19.75 3.35 -6.07
N ALA A 90 20.85 4.04 -5.77
CA ALA A 90 21.20 5.30 -6.38
C ALA A 90 21.85 5.08 -7.76
N LYS A 91 21.31 5.74 -8.79
CA LYS A 91 21.80 5.65 -10.17
C LYS A 91 23.19 6.26 -10.28
N GLY A 92 24.13 5.48 -10.80
CA GLY A 92 25.54 5.88 -10.94
C GLY A 92 26.40 5.57 -9.72
N LEU A 93 25.79 5.05 -8.64
CA LEU A 93 26.51 4.48 -7.51
C LEU A 93 26.42 2.95 -7.56
N THR A 94 27.45 2.27 -7.07
CA THR A 94 27.47 0.81 -6.96
C THR A 94 26.88 0.39 -5.61
N GLY A 95 25.95 -0.56 -5.65
CA GLY A 95 25.37 -1.17 -4.46
C GLY A 95 23.93 -0.75 -4.17
N THR A 96 23.33 -1.46 -3.21
CA THR A 96 21.99 -1.20 -2.70
C THR A 96 22.09 -0.97 -1.20
N ALA A 97 21.68 0.20 -0.73
CA ALA A 97 21.58 0.47 0.69
C ALA A 97 20.30 -0.19 1.24
N SER A 98 20.37 -0.75 2.45
CA SER A 98 19.21 -1.36 3.11
C SER A 98 19.15 -0.95 4.57
N THR A 99 17.94 -0.73 5.06
CA THR A 99 17.67 -0.51 6.48
C THR A 99 17.53 -1.85 7.20
N PRO A 100 17.68 -1.89 8.54
CA PRO A 100 17.15 -3.00 9.33
C PRO A 100 15.62 -3.06 9.23
N TYR A 101 15.05 -4.16 9.73
CA TYR A 101 13.61 -4.27 9.90
C TYR A 101 13.11 -3.27 10.94
N PHE A 102 11.93 -2.70 10.69
CA PHE A 102 11.29 -1.72 11.55
C PHE A 102 9.78 -1.95 11.64
N SER A 103 9.16 -1.25 12.60
CA SER A 103 7.72 -1.19 12.72
C SER A 103 7.14 -0.02 11.93
N ARG A 104 6.14 -0.28 11.10
CA ARG A 104 5.35 0.75 10.41
C ARG A 104 4.67 1.71 11.39
N ASP A 105 4.42 1.28 12.63
CA ASP A 105 3.83 2.15 13.64
C ASP A 105 4.77 3.27 14.06
N ASP A 106 6.08 3.02 14.03
CA ASP A 106 7.12 3.95 14.46
C ASP A 106 7.72 4.75 13.28
N VAL A 107 7.83 4.13 12.11
CA VAL A 107 8.44 4.72 10.91
C VAL A 107 7.38 4.96 9.85
N LYS A 108 7.36 6.17 9.28
CA LYS A 108 6.36 6.60 8.28
C LYS A 108 6.99 6.90 6.91
N GLU A 109 8.32 6.99 6.85
CA GLU A 109 9.05 7.39 5.66
C GLU A 109 10.38 6.65 5.51
N CYS A 110 10.73 6.37 4.27
CA CYS A 110 12.10 5.99 3.88
C CYS A 110 12.69 7.07 2.99
N ALA A 111 13.82 7.62 3.43
CA ALA A 111 14.47 8.74 2.80
C ALA A 111 15.89 8.37 2.35
N GLU A 112 16.13 8.39 1.05
CA GLU A 112 17.50 8.39 0.54
C GLU A 112 18.11 9.77 0.79
N VAL A 113 19.27 9.81 1.44
CA VAL A 113 20.03 11.04 1.71
C VAL A 113 21.49 10.82 1.34
N GLY A 114 22.17 11.89 0.96
CA GLY A 114 23.59 11.85 0.65
C GLY A 114 23.97 12.71 -0.54
N ASN A 115 25.23 12.63 -0.95
CA ASN A 115 25.77 13.41 -2.04
C ASN A 115 26.15 12.50 -3.22
N ILE A 116 26.79 13.08 -4.24
CA ILE A 116 27.22 12.35 -5.44
C ILE A 116 28.30 11.29 -5.19
N PHE A 117 28.91 11.28 -4.00
CA PHE A 117 29.98 10.35 -3.62
C PHE A 117 29.49 9.25 -2.69
N GLY A 118 28.29 9.38 -2.14
CA GLY A 118 27.71 8.40 -1.23
C GLY A 118 26.27 8.74 -0.88
N ALA A 119 25.39 7.74 -1.07
CA ALA A 119 23.99 7.80 -0.68
C ALA A 119 23.69 6.71 0.35
N SER A 120 22.76 7.00 1.25
CA SER A 120 22.32 6.10 2.32
C SER A 120 20.83 6.25 2.55
N ILE A 121 20.18 5.17 2.93
CA ILE A 121 18.76 5.17 3.24
C ILE A 121 18.54 5.34 4.75
N GLN A 122 17.67 6.28 5.12
CA GLN A 122 17.33 6.60 6.49
C GLN A 122 15.84 6.35 6.76
N LEU A 123 15.55 5.90 7.99
CA LEU A 123 14.20 5.72 8.51
C LEU A 123 13.74 7.02 9.17
N LYS A 124 12.54 7.49 8.83
CA LYS A 124 11.93 8.71 9.37
C LYS A 124 10.47 8.52 9.76
#